data_AF-A0A382VMV4-F1
#
_entry.id   AF-A0A382VMV4-F1
#
_cell.length_a   1.000
_cell.length_b   1.000
_cell.length_c   1.000
_cell.angle_alpha   90.00
_cell.angle_beta   90.00
_cell.angle_gamma   90.00
#
_symmetry.space_group_name_H-M   'P 1'
#
loop_
_entity.id
_entity.type
_entity.pdbx_description
1 polymer ?
#
loop_
_entity_poly.entity_id
_entity_poly.type
_entity_poly.pdbx_seq_one_letter_code
_entity_poly.pdbx_strand_id
1 'polypeptide(L)'
;MSKRKIVFYVEDGGYWNYFKDIYTALQNNFNQEITYVTSSDSDPMLSQPPSGISSFFIGSGIARTFFFAGLEAEILVMTMPDLQTFHIKRSPYPVKYVYLHHSLASTHMIYRSEAFDNFDSILCVGPHHLAEIKARETLYNLPCKELVQHGYGKLDALMVSGQLDPRKQSSSDAL
;
A
#
# COMPACT_ATOMS: atom_id res chain seq x y z
N MET A 1 22.88 -11.37 -9.46
CA MET A 1 21.56 -10.70 -9.59
C MET A 1 20.90 -10.75 -8.22
N SER A 2 20.96 -9.68 -7.43
CA SER A 2 20.20 -9.67 -6.16
C SER A 2 18.72 -9.71 -6.54
N LYS A 3 18.00 -10.72 -6.05
CA LYS A 3 16.54 -10.71 -6.12
C LYS A 3 16.11 -9.50 -5.29
N ARG A 4 15.68 -8.42 -5.95
CA ARG A 4 15.12 -7.26 -5.26
C ARG A 4 13.85 -7.69 -4.58
N LYS A 5 13.90 -7.91 -3.26
CA LYS A 5 12.76 -8.44 -2.51
C LYS A 5 11.80 -7.29 -2.23
N ILE A 6 10.78 -7.17 -3.08
CA ILE A 6 9.59 -6.35 -2.80
C ILE A 6 8.67 -7.19 -1.92
N VAL A 7 8.30 -6.64 -0.79
CA VAL A 7 7.40 -7.27 0.17
C VAL A 7 6.11 -6.48 0.24
N PHE A 8 4.98 -7.15 0.10
CA PHE A 8 3.66 -6.58 0.37
C PHE A 8 3.19 -7.12 1.71
N TYR A 9 2.98 -6.22 2.68
CA TYR A 9 2.35 -6.59 3.94
C TYR A 9 0.88 -6.18 3.95
N VAL A 10 0.02 -7.17 4.19
CA VAL A 10 -1.43 -7.03 4.19
C VAL A 10 -1.99 -7.49 5.54
N GLU A 11 -2.65 -6.60 6.27
CA GLU A 11 -3.21 -6.99 7.58
C GLU A 11 -4.45 -7.89 7.46
N ASP A 12 -5.32 -7.58 6.50
CA ASP A 12 -6.59 -8.25 6.27
C ASP A 12 -6.76 -8.61 4.79
N GLY A 13 -7.29 -9.80 4.48
CA GLY A 13 -7.41 -10.30 3.11
C GLY A 13 -8.21 -9.38 2.17
N GLY A 14 -9.14 -8.57 2.71
CA GLY A 14 -9.89 -7.59 1.91
C GLY A 14 -9.02 -6.45 1.35
N TYR A 15 -7.84 -6.22 1.94
CA TYR A 15 -6.93 -5.15 1.53
C TYR A 15 -6.07 -5.50 0.32
N TRP A 16 -6.03 -6.77 -0.13
CA TRP A 16 -5.37 -7.15 -1.38
C TRP A 16 -5.82 -6.27 -2.57
N ASN A 17 -7.08 -5.85 -2.57
CA ASN A 17 -7.64 -5.00 -3.62
C ASN A 17 -6.90 -3.67 -3.82
N TYR A 18 -6.19 -3.14 -2.80
CA TYR A 18 -5.39 -1.93 -2.94
C TYR A 18 -4.03 -2.20 -3.58
N PHE A 19 -3.50 -3.40 -3.43
CA PHE A 19 -2.20 -3.80 -3.97
C PHE A 19 -2.28 -4.33 -5.39
N LYS A 20 -3.46 -4.81 -5.81
CA LYS A 20 -3.66 -5.50 -7.09
C LYS A 20 -3.13 -4.72 -8.29
N ASP A 21 -3.44 -3.44 -8.40
CA ASP A 21 -3.03 -2.63 -9.56
C ASP A 21 -1.52 -2.37 -9.56
N ILE A 22 -0.93 -2.21 -8.37
CA ILE A 22 0.53 -2.09 -8.20
C ILE A 22 1.20 -3.41 -8.60
N TYR A 23 0.67 -4.54 -8.13
CA TYR A 23 1.14 -5.87 -8.53
C TYR A 23 1.09 -6.05 -10.05
N THR A 24 -0.04 -5.73 -10.68
CA THR A 24 -0.21 -5.86 -12.14
C THR A 24 0.79 -4.98 -12.89
N ALA A 25 1.02 -3.74 -12.46
CA ALA A 25 2.04 -2.88 -13.06
C ALA A 25 3.46 -3.42 -12.87
N LEU A 26 3.79 -3.97 -11.68
CA LEU A 26 5.09 -4.57 -11.40
C LEU A 26 5.35 -5.84 -12.22
N GLN A 27 4.33 -6.68 -12.41
CA GLN A 27 4.44 -7.86 -13.26
C GLN A 27 4.60 -7.47 -14.73
N ASN A 28 3.67 -6.67 -15.26
CA ASN A 28 3.61 -6.39 -16.70
C ASN A 28 4.82 -5.59 -17.20
N ASN A 29 5.32 -4.65 -16.40
CA ASN A 29 6.37 -3.74 -16.84
C ASN A 29 7.77 -4.16 -16.39
N PHE A 30 7.88 -4.97 -15.33
CA PHE A 30 9.17 -5.24 -14.69
C PHE A 30 9.40 -6.71 -14.32
N ASN A 31 8.41 -7.61 -14.51
CA ASN A 31 8.47 -9.03 -14.19
C ASN A 31 9.05 -9.31 -12.78
N GLN A 32 8.61 -8.53 -11.78
CA GLN A 32 9.14 -8.61 -10.41
C GLN A 32 8.47 -9.72 -9.60
N GLU A 33 9.25 -10.51 -8.88
CA GLU A 33 8.72 -11.40 -7.85
C GLU A 33 8.31 -10.59 -6.60
N ILE A 34 7.15 -10.92 -6.02
CA ILE A 34 6.62 -10.27 -4.81
C ILE A 34 6.48 -11.30 -3.70
N THR A 35 7.04 -10.98 -2.54
CA THR A 35 6.75 -11.70 -1.30
C THR A 35 5.52 -11.08 -0.66
N TYR A 36 4.40 -11.80 -0.66
CA TYR A 36 3.18 -11.38 0.00
C TYR A 36 3.14 -11.93 1.42
N VAL A 37 2.82 -11.08 2.38
CA VAL A 37 2.88 -11.42 3.79
C VAL A 37 1.61 -10.94 4.46
N THR A 38 0.94 -11.83 5.19
CA THR A 38 -0.37 -11.51 5.78
C THR A 38 -0.47 -11.93 7.23
N SER A 39 -1.23 -11.15 7.99
CA SER A 39 -1.64 -11.46 9.36
C SER A 39 -3.03 -12.09 9.44
N SER A 40 -3.70 -12.32 8.31
CA SER A 40 -4.97 -13.04 8.21
C SER A 40 -4.73 -14.47 7.74
N ASP A 41 -5.10 -15.45 8.57
CA ASP A 41 -4.95 -16.89 8.28
C ASP A 41 -5.93 -17.41 7.22
N SER A 42 -7.06 -16.70 7.07
CA SER A 42 -8.12 -16.96 6.10
C SER A 42 -7.95 -16.17 4.80
N ASP A 43 -6.83 -15.49 4.62
CA ASP A 43 -6.53 -14.72 3.42
C ASP A 43 -6.45 -15.64 2.17
N PRO A 44 -7.31 -15.44 1.15
CA PRO A 44 -7.29 -16.26 -0.06
C PRO A 44 -5.94 -16.27 -0.77
N MET A 45 -5.14 -15.21 -0.62
CA MET A 45 -3.81 -15.09 -1.21
C MET A 45 -2.83 -16.16 -0.71
N LEU A 46 -3.10 -16.81 0.43
CA LEU A 46 -2.29 -17.92 0.95
C LEU A 46 -2.49 -19.22 0.15
N SER A 47 -3.70 -19.45 -0.35
CA SER A 47 -4.04 -20.70 -1.05
C SER A 47 -3.93 -20.58 -2.57
N GLN A 48 -4.27 -19.43 -3.12
CA GLN A 48 -4.32 -19.19 -4.57
C GLN A 48 -3.66 -17.85 -4.94
N PRO A 49 -2.35 -17.68 -4.69
CA PRO A 49 -1.66 -16.47 -5.10
C PRO A 49 -1.59 -16.39 -6.64
N PRO A 50 -1.72 -15.18 -7.22
CA PRO A 50 -1.35 -14.91 -8.60
C PRO A 50 0.10 -15.30 -8.92
N SER A 51 0.40 -15.49 -10.21
CA SER A 51 1.77 -15.78 -10.66
C SER A 51 2.77 -14.71 -10.21
N GLY A 52 3.99 -15.12 -9.84
CA GLY A 52 5.02 -14.20 -9.36
C GLY A 52 4.82 -13.73 -7.92
N ILE A 53 3.83 -14.24 -7.18
CA ILE A 53 3.66 -14.01 -5.74
C ILE A 53 3.99 -15.27 -4.95
N SER A 54 4.79 -15.10 -3.90
CA SER A 54 4.98 -16.10 -2.84
C SER A 54 4.35 -15.59 -1.55
N SER A 55 3.30 -16.27 -1.07
CA SER A 55 2.50 -15.83 0.08
C SER A 55 2.86 -16.55 1.38
N PHE A 56 2.94 -15.80 2.47
CA PHE A 56 3.28 -16.30 3.80
C PHE A 56 2.35 -15.72 4.88
N PHE A 57 1.85 -16.57 5.75
CA PHE A 57 1.16 -16.15 6.98
C PHE A 57 2.19 -15.96 8.09
N ILE A 58 2.19 -14.80 8.74
CA ILE A 58 3.17 -14.47 9.80
C ILE A 58 2.55 -14.39 11.20
N GLY A 59 1.27 -14.71 11.33
CA GLY A 59 0.55 -14.53 12.58
C GLY A 59 0.23 -13.08 12.90
N SER A 60 -0.22 -12.87 14.13
CA SER A 60 -0.65 -11.59 14.69
C SER A 60 0.09 -11.30 16.01
N GLY A 61 -0.10 -10.10 16.56
CA GLY A 61 0.48 -9.71 17.85
C GLY A 61 2.01 -9.83 17.86
N ILE A 62 2.55 -10.62 18.79
CA ILE A 62 3.99 -10.81 19.01
C ILE A 62 4.69 -11.41 17.78
N ALA A 63 4.06 -12.38 17.10
CA ALA A 63 4.65 -13.01 15.92
C ALA A 63 4.86 -11.99 14.79
N ARG A 64 3.87 -11.13 14.55
CA ARG A 64 3.97 -9.99 13.62
C ARG A 64 5.10 -9.04 14.03
N THR A 65 5.19 -8.67 15.31
CA THR A 65 6.26 -7.80 15.80
C THR A 65 7.65 -8.37 15.50
N PHE A 66 7.87 -9.67 15.74
CA PHE A 66 9.15 -10.33 15.44
C PHE A 66 9.45 -10.39 13.94
N PHE A 67 8.43 -10.66 13.11
CA PHE A 67 8.59 -10.62 11.66
C PHE A 67 9.14 -9.26 11.19
N PHE A 68 8.51 -8.16 11.63
CA PHE A 68 8.94 -6.81 11.26
C PHE A 68 10.33 -6.47 11.77
N ALA A 69 10.66 -6.86 13.00
CA ALA A 69 11.98 -6.64 13.60
C ALA A 69 13.09 -7.43 12.88
N GLY A 70 12.77 -8.55 12.23
CA GLY A 70 13.72 -9.39 11.49
C GLY A 70 13.64 -9.26 9.96
N LEU A 71 12.82 -8.36 9.44
CA LEU A 71 12.54 -8.29 8.00
C LEU A 71 13.75 -7.77 7.22
N GLU A 72 14.30 -8.61 6.35
CA GLU A 72 15.31 -8.22 5.36
C GLU A 72 14.69 -8.14 3.96
N ALA A 73 14.52 -6.91 3.48
CA ALA A 73 13.91 -6.60 2.19
C ALA A 73 14.47 -5.29 1.62
N GLU A 74 14.28 -5.06 0.33
CA GLU A 74 14.60 -3.75 -0.26
C GLU A 74 13.45 -2.77 -0.04
N ILE A 75 12.22 -3.23 -0.29
CA ILE A 75 11.02 -2.41 -0.21
C ILE A 75 9.94 -3.20 0.52
N LEU A 76 9.28 -2.54 1.48
CA LEU A 76 8.06 -3.03 2.09
C LEU A 76 6.92 -2.04 1.81
N VAL A 77 5.87 -2.53 1.15
CA VAL A 77 4.64 -1.76 0.91
C VAL A 77 3.57 -2.24 1.88
N MET A 78 2.89 -1.32 2.57
CA MET A 78 1.80 -1.66 3.48
C MET A 78 0.71 -0.58 3.54
N THR A 79 -0.47 -0.95 4.05
CA THR A 79 -1.59 -0.02 4.27
C THR A 79 -1.78 0.37 5.74
N MET A 80 -1.02 -0.24 6.65
CA MET A 80 -1.11 0.03 8.08
C MET A 80 -0.32 1.29 8.46
N PRO A 81 -0.93 2.27 9.15
CA PRO A 81 -0.23 3.46 9.62
C PRO A 81 0.60 3.16 10.89
N ASP A 82 1.17 4.21 11.48
CA ASP A 82 1.81 4.19 12.80
C ASP A 82 3.07 3.29 12.88
N LEU A 83 3.79 3.17 11.76
CA LEU A 83 5.10 2.52 11.71
C LEU A 83 6.04 3.14 12.74
N GLN A 84 6.79 2.32 13.46
CA GLN A 84 7.70 2.67 14.55
C GLN A 84 7.04 3.23 15.82
N THR A 85 5.74 3.56 15.80
CA THR A 85 5.04 4.13 16.96
C THR A 85 4.61 3.02 17.95
N PHE A 86 3.91 1.98 17.48
CA PHE A 86 3.38 0.91 18.33
C PHE A 86 4.14 -0.42 18.17
N HIS A 87 3.42 -1.51 17.87
CA HIS A 87 3.96 -2.86 17.77
C HIS A 87 4.71 -3.13 16.47
N ILE A 88 4.44 -2.36 15.41
CA ILE A 88 5.18 -2.47 14.15
C ILE A 88 6.40 -1.57 14.22
N LYS A 89 7.58 -2.19 14.23
CA LYS A 89 8.86 -1.48 14.24
C LYS A 89 9.55 -1.59 12.89
N ARG A 90 10.35 -0.59 12.56
CA ARG A 90 11.29 -0.67 11.44
C ARG A 90 12.32 -1.74 11.74
N SER A 91 12.68 -2.47 10.70
CA SER A 91 13.77 -3.44 10.71
C SER A 91 15.11 -2.71 10.92
N PRO A 92 16.10 -3.35 11.58
CA PRO A 92 17.46 -2.83 11.63
C PRO A 92 18.16 -2.86 10.26
N TYR A 93 17.62 -3.59 9.29
CA TYR A 93 18.11 -3.61 7.91
C TYR A 93 17.62 -2.37 7.12
N PRO A 94 18.32 -1.96 6.05
CA PRO A 94 17.98 -0.77 5.26
C PRO A 94 16.76 -1.00 4.34
N VAL A 95 15.60 -1.27 4.94
CA VAL A 95 14.32 -1.48 4.24
C VAL A 95 13.68 -0.12 3.95
N LYS A 96 13.22 0.09 2.72
CA LYS A 96 12.40 1.24 2.35
C LYS A 96 10.92 0.94 2.62
N TYR A 97 10.29 1.70 3.49
CA TYR A 97 8.90 1.56 3.86
C TYR A 97 8.01 2.51 3.06
N VAL A 98 7.09 1.94 2.30
CA VAL A 98 6.15 2.64 1.43
C VAL A 98 4.75 2.51 2.00
N TYR A 99 4.13 3.64 2.31
CA TYR A 99 2.73 3.67 2.70
C TYR A 99 1.82 3.71 1.48
N LEU A 100 0.88 2.77 1.42
CA LEU A 100 -0.20 2.70 0.45
C LEU A 100 -1.52 3.07 1.13
N HIS A 101 -2.18 4.11 0.63
CA HIS A 101 -3.49 4.49 1.17
C HIS A 101 -4.57 3.46 0.81
N HIS A 102 -5.31 3.02 1.82
CA HIS A 102 -6.53 2.23 1.68
C HIS A 102 -7.82 3.08 1.81
N SER A 103 -7.67 4.40 1.84
CA SER A 103 -8.75 5.39 1.96
C SER A 103 -8.35 6.71 1.29
N LEU A 104 -9.34 7.47 0.83
CA LEU A 104 -9.17 8.82 0.26
C LEU A 104 -9.18 9.94 1.31
N ALA A 105 -9.38 9.58 2.58
CA ALA A 105 -9.61 10.55 3.64
C ALA A 105 -8.35 11.34 4.01
N SER A 106 -8.57 12.56 4.53
CA SER A 106 -7.50 13.46 5.01
C SER A 106 -6.56 12.77 6.00
N THR A 107 -5.26 12.96 5.79
CA THR A 107 -4.21 12.44 6.67
C THR A 107 -4.20 13.16 8.01
N HIS A 108 -4.66 14.40 8.07
CA HIS A 108 -4.73 15.19 9.30
C HIS A 108 -6.00 14.95 10.11
N MET A 109 -7.12 14.67 9.45
CA MET A 109 -8.42 14.57 10.13
C MET A 109 -8.70 13.18 10.71
N ILE A 110 -8.28 12.12 10.01
CA ILE A 110 -8.68 10.75 10.35
C ILE A 110 -7.61 10.00 11.14
N TYR A 111 -6.34 10.29 10.89
CA TYR A 111 -5.23 9.55 11.46
C TYR A 111 -4.61 10.26 12.66
N ARG A 112 -3.83 9.51 13.44
CA ARG A 112 -2.98 10.09 14.49
C ARG A 112 -1.96 11.02 13.86
N SER A 113 -1.53 12.03 14.63
CA SER A 113 -0.64 13.08 14.14
C SER A 113 0.67 12.57 13.55
N GLU A 114 1.20 11.46 14.04
CA GLU A 114 2.48 10.86 13.69
C GLU A 114 2.35 9.60 12.82
N ALA A 115 1.13 9.29 12.37
CA ALA A 115 0.80 8.06 11.66
C ALA A 115 1.68 7.75 10.44
N PHE A 116 2.22 8.79 9.81
CA PHE A 116 3.00 8.68 8.58
C PHE A 116 4.48 9.06 8.74
N ASP A 117 4.90 9.52 9.92
CA ASP A 117 6.20 10.18 10.13
C ASP A 117 7.39 9.26 9.81
N ASN A 118 7.24 7.96 10.06
CA ASN A 118 8.31 6.97 9.95
C ASN A 118 8.31 6.20 8.62
N PHE A 119 7.55 6.61 7.61
CA PHE A 119 7.63 6.05 6.26
C PHE A 119 8.68 6.79 5.42
N ASP A 120 9.26 6.11 4.44
CA ASP A 120 10.22 6.70 3.49
C ASP A 120 9.49 7.27 2.26
N SER A 121 8.37 6.65 1.88
CA SER A 121 7.57 7.09 0.74
C SER A 121 6.09 6.91 0.98
N ILE A 122 5.28 7.74 0.33
CA ILE A 122 3.82 7.69 0.41
C ILE A 122 3.24 7.73 -1.00
N LEU A 123 2.39 6.76 -1.31
CA LEU A 123 1.63 6.69 -2.56
C LEU A 123 0.35 7.51 -2.41
N CYS A 124 0.44 8.81 -2.68
CA CYS A 124 -0.63 9.77 -2.47
C CYS A 124 -1.77 9.60 -3.48
N VAL A 125 -3.00 9.59 -2.98
CA VAL A 125 -4.21 9.40 -3.79
C VAL A 125 -4.69 10.68 -4.48
N GLY A 126 -4.24 11.83 -4.00
CA GLY A 126 -4.67 13.14 -4.47
C GLY A 126 -3.84 14.28 -3.89
N PRO A 127 -4.03 15.52 -4.38
CA PRO A 127 -3.22 16.68 -4.02
C PRO A 127 -3.31 17.04 -2.53
N HIS A 128 -4.41 16.71 -1.86
CA HIS A 128 -4.57 16.96 -0.42
C HIS A 128 -3.58 16.15 0.41
N HIS A 129 -3.34 14.87 0.11
CA HIS A 129 -2.31 14.09 0.82
C HIS A 129 -0.92 14.71 0.65
N LEU A 130 -0.58 15.23 -0.54
CA LEU A 130 0.71 15.89 -0.75
C LEU A 130 0.81 17.16 0.11
N ALA A 131 -0.25 17.98 0.12
CA ALA A 131 -0.28 19.23 0.86
C ALA A 131 -0.22 18.99 2.38
N GLU A 132 -1.00 18.04 2.88
CA GLU A 132 -1.07 17.70 4.30
C GLU A 132 0.26 17.14 4.81
N ILE A 133 0.84 16.15 4.12
CA ILE A 133 2.13 15.57 4.54
C ILE A 133 3.24 16.62 4.49
N LYS A 134 3.32 17.47 3.45
CA LYS A 134 4.32 18.54 3.38
C LYS A 134 4.14 19.58 4.48
N ALA A 135 2.90 19.94 4.82
CA ALA A 135 2.62 20.86 5.91
C ALA A 135 3.08 20.27 7.25
N ARG A 136 2.83 18.97 7.49
CA ARG A 136 3.30 18.24 8.67
C ARG A 136 4.83 18.21 8.75
N GLU A 137 5.49 17.91 7.64
CA GLU A 137 6.95 17.87 7.57
C GLU A 137 7.58 19.24 7.86
N THR A 138 6.99 20.31 7.31
CA THR A 138 7.46 21.68 7.53
C THR A 138 7.24 22.13 8.97
N LEU A 139 6.03 21.92 9.50
CA LEU A 139 5.65 22.40 10.84
C LEU A 139 6.50 21.77 11.95
N TYR A 140 6.91 20.52 11.78
CA TYR A 140 7.64 19.77 12.80
C TYR A 140 9.09 19.43 12.41
N ASN A 141 9.59 20.02 11.32
CA ASN A 141 10.94 19.81 10.81
C ASN A 141 11.29 18.31 10.65
N LEU A 142 10.37 17.54 10.05
CA LEU A 142 10.57 16.12 9.80
C LEU A 142 11.36 15.88 8.50
N PRO A 143 12.01 14.71 8.36
CA PRO A 143 12.59 14.29 7.10
C PRO A 143 11.54 14.29 5.97
N CYS A 144 11.90 14.90 4.85
CA CYS A 144 11.07 14.92 3.65
C CYS A 144 10.94 13.51 3.05
N LYS A 145 9.71 13.05 2.88
CA LYS A 145 9.40 11.78 2.22
C LYS A 145 9.34 11.92 0.71
N GLU A 146 9.50 10.79 0.04
CA GLU A 146 9.16 10.70 -1.38
C GLU A 146 7.64 10.58 -1.53
N LEU A 147 7.00 11.65 -2.00
CA LEU A 147 5.56 11.70 -2.23
C LEU A 147 5.27 11.45 -3.70
N VAL A 148 4.65 10.31 -3.99
CA VAL A 148 4.32 9.88 -5.36
C VAL A 148 2.85 10.15 -5.61
N GLN A 149 2.54 10.85 -6.71
CA GLN A 149 1.17 11.02 -7.19
C GLN A 149 0.67 9.72 -7.81
N HIS A 150 0.19 8.83 -6.95
CA HIS A 150 -0.19 7.47 -7.32
C HIS A 150 -1.61 7.37 -7.86
N GLY A 151 -2.52 8.22 -7.38
CA GLY A 151 -3.95 8.04 -7.63
C GLY A 151 -4.55 6.93 -6.77
N TYR A 152 -5.67 6.35 -7.21
CA TYR A 152 -6.40 5.37 -6.40
C TYR A 152 -7.09 4.33 -7.29
N GLY A 153 -6.49 3.15 -7.38
CA GLY A 153 -6.92 2.09 -8.31
C GLY A 153 -8.38 1.65 -8.19
N LYS A 154 -8.98 1.75 -7.00
CA LYS A 154 -10.42 1.50 -6.84
C LYS A 154 -11.29 2.51 -7.60
N LEU A 155 -10.89 3.78 -7.65
CA LEU A 155 -11.60 4.77 -8.47
C LEU A 155 -11.40 4.48 -9.95
N ASP A 156 -10.22 4.02 -10.37
CA ASP A 156 -9.97 3.63 -11.76
C ASP A 156 -10.91 2.48 -12.19
N ALA A 157 -11.04 1.45 -11.35
CA ALA A 157 -11.98 0.36 -11.59
C ALA A 157 -13.44 0.84 -11.68
N LEU A 158 -13.83 1.80 -10.83
CA LEU A 158 -15.17 2.41 -10.88
C LEU A 158 -15.40 3.23 -12.15
N MET A 159 -14.40 3.98 -12.61
CA MET A 159 -14.48 4.74 -13.86
C MET A 159 -14.65 3.82 -15.06
N VAL A 160 -13.85 2.75 -15.14
CA VAL A 160 -13.95 1.76 -16.23
C VAL A 160 -15.32 1.08 -16.23
N SER A 161 -15.79 0.59 -15.08
CA SER A 161 -17.12 -0.04 -14.99
C SER A 161 -18.27 0.92 -15.32
N GLY A 162 -18.15 2.19 -14.92
CA GLY A 162 -19.14 3.22 -15.23
C GLY A 162 -19.16 3.68 -16.69
N GLN A 163 -18.07 3.47 -17.45
CA GLN A 163 -18.01 3.68 -18.91
C GLN A 163 -18.60 2.51 -19.69
N LEU A 164 -18.48 1.30 -19.13
CA LEU A 164 -19.05 0.07 -19.69
C LEU A 164 -20.55 -0.10 -19.37
N ASP A 165 -21.17 0.84 -18.66
CA ASP A 165 -22.61 0.80 -18.33
C ASP A 165 -23.45 0.99 -19.62
N PRO A 166 -24.20 -0.04 -20.06
CA PRO A 166 -25.01 0.03 -21.28
C PRO A 166 -26.07 1.13 -21.23
N ARG A 167 -26.50 1.56 -20.04
CA ARG A 167 -27.50 2.62 -19.84
C ARG A 167 -27.00 4.01 -20.22
N LYS A 168 -25.68 4.21 -20.30
CA LYS A 168 -25.07 5.48 -20.78
C LYS A 168 -24.80 5.49 -22.28
N GLN A 169 -24.83 4.33 -22.94
CA GLN A 169 -24.62 4.23 -24.38
C GLN A 169 -25.91 4.49 -25.19
N SER A 170 -27.08 4.51 -24.55
CA SER A 170 -28.38 4.73 -25.22
C SER A 170 -28.87 6.19 -25.21
N SER A 171 -28.06 7.15 -24.77
CA SER A 171 -28.46 8.56 -24.66
C SER A 171 -27.81 9.49 -25.70
N SER A 172 -27.21 8.97 -26.78
CA SER A 172 -26.63 9.79 -27.86
C SER A 172 -27.40 9.77 -29.18
N ASP A 173 -28.49 8.99 -29.31
CA ASP A 173 -29.26 8.87 -30.55
C ASP A 173 -30.64 9.57 -30.49
N ALA A 174 -30.75 10.65 -29.73
CA ALA A 174 -31.94 11.50 -29.73
C ALA A 174 -31.54 12.97 -29.84
N LEU A 175 -31.29 13.42 -31.07
CA LEU A 175 -31.53 14.78 -31.58
C LEU A 175 -31.39 14.79 -33.11
#